data_AF-A0AAD1HEI5-F1
#
_entry.id   AF-A0AAD1HEI5-F1
#
_cell.length_a   1.000
_cell.length_b   1.000
_cell.length_c   1.000
_cell.angle_alpha   90.00
_cell.angle_beta   90.00
_cell.angle_gamma   90.00
#
_symmetry.space_group_name_H-M   'P 1'
#
loop_
_entity.id
_entity.type
_entity.pdbx_description
1 polymer ?
#
loop_
_entity_poly.entity_id
_entity_poly.type
_entity_poly.pdbx_seq_one_letter_code
_entity_poly.pdbx_strand_id
1 'polypeptide(L)'
;MFTIDELAALPLFSNLEEKALEYLVGEVEDIHLAAGEYVAHEGDIRALAVVVEGKTELTKQVNGVEQVIGVRLPGELGGEIPMTLGTPLPASMRAIAPSRVLKVTVEVYHTLSAMAPEISEAVGAAALERIQMLSSATAQPNDAAISVIGPRLDPKVHSCDSFLYRNQIPYERLDQDDSRAIARTGGQSTVAAPYPVVVLRDGTQLTAPTMRAVATLSGLTVKPALSHYDVVIVGGGPAGLTAAVNAASEGLKTALIESFAPGGQAGTSTRIENYTGFPYGVSGDELARRALQQAKRLGAEIVVTRRVEDIDPAEMTIGLDGGDMLRTRAIVLATGVEWRRLGLDSIDRFIGSGVYYGAAPSDAGLAQGNDLYLIGAGNSAGQAAIFFSNHARSVTLIVRGESLSESMSHYLIEQIGAKANIRVETQSEVVTAYGDDQLDSIDVIDRKTGMTSRREAKVLFVLIGAEAATGWLPPEISRDSHGFVLTGTDAMNSGLWSTEREPFPLETSAPGIFAIGDVRSGSVKRVAASVGEGGVAIAHVHRYLAGS
;
A
#
# COMPACT_ATOMS: atom_id res chain seq x y z
N MET A 1 -35.30 19.64 22.76
CA MET A 1 -35.49 19.09 21.40
C MET A 1 -34.85 20.05 20.44
N PHE A 2 -34.08 19.56 19.48
CA PHE A 2 -33.36 20.43 18.55
C PHE A 2 -34.29 21.06 17.51
N THR A 3 -33.99 22.29 17.09
CA THR A 3 -34.61 22.91 15.92
C THR A 3 -33.84 22.60 14.64
N ILE A 4 -34.48 22.80 13.48
CA ILE A 4 -33.81 22.67 12.17
C ILE A 4 -32.59 23.60 12.09
N ASP A 5 -32.73 24.84 12.56
CA ASP A 5 -31.64 25.83 12.57
C ASP A 5 -30.47 25.39 13.46
N GLU A 6 -30.76 24.80 14.63
CA GLU A 6 -29.72 24.26 15.53
C GLU A 6 -28.98 23.09 14.89
N LEU A 7 -29.70 22.20 14.18
CA LEU A 7 -29.09 21.08 13.47
C LEU A 7 -28.24 21.54 12.29
N ALA A 8 -28.75 22.46 11.46
CA ALA A 8 -28.04 23.01 10.30
C ALA A 8 -26.76 23.77 10.69
N ALA A 9 -26.68 24.28 11.92
CA ALA A 9 -25.48 24.92 12.44
C ALA A 9 -24.35 23.92 12.79
N LEU A 10 -24.65 22.63 12.93
CA LEU A 10 -23.65 21.61 13.25
C LEU A 10 -22.86 21.23 12.01
N PRO A 11 -21.51 21.16 12.06
CA PRO A 11 -20.68 20.85 10.89
C PRO A 11 -21.02 19.54 10.19
N LEU A 12 -21.47 18.52 10.94
CA LEU A 12 -21.88 17.24 10.36
C LEU A 12 -23.14 17.37 9.49
N PHE A 13 -24.03 18.30 9.82
CA PHE A 13 -25.37 18.41 9.22
C PHE A 13 -25.56 19.66 8.36
N SER A 14 -24.54 20.52 8.24
CA SER A 14 -24.66 21.83 7.61
C SER A 14 -25.00 21.81 6.12
N ASN A 15 -24.78 20.67 5.46
CA ASN A 15 -25.06 20.49 4.04
C ASN A 15 -26.31 19.64 3.80
N LEU A 16 -27.03 19.23 4.85
CA LEU A 16 -28.23 18.41 4.71
C LEU A 16 -29.39 19.20 4.11
N GLU A 17 -30.13 18.56 3.22
CA GLU A 17 -31.42 19.07 2.75
C GLU A 17 -32.43 19.15 3.90
N GLU A 18 -33.38 20.08 3.79
CA GLU A 18 -34.40 20.37 4.81
C GLU A 18 -35.14 19.10 5.27
N LYS A 19 -35.47 18.20 4.34
CA LYS A 19 -36.14 16.92 4.65
C LYS A 19 -35.31 15.99 5.56
N ALA A 20 -34.00 15.98 5.42
CA ALA A 20 -33.12 15.19 6.29
C ALA A 20 -32.98 15.84 7.67
N LEU A 21 -32.98 17.18 7.74
CA LEU A 21 -33.00 17.92 9.00
C LEU A 21 -34.34 17.72 9.74
N GLU A 22 -35.47 17.76 9.05
CA GLU A 22 -36.80 17.47 9.60
C GLU A 22 -36.87 16.05 10.21
N TYR A 23 -36.31 15.06 9.51
CA TYR A 23 -36.20 13.70 10.03
C TYR A 23 -35.42 13.66 11.35
N LEU A 24 -34.28 14.36 11.41
CA LEU A 24 -33.43 14.39 12.61
C LEU A 24 -34.13 15.02 13.83
N VAL A 25 -34.91 16.10 13.66
CA VAL A 25 -35.59 16.80 14.77
C VAL A 25 -36.43 15.85 15.65
N GLY A 26 -37.06 14.84 15.04
CA GLY A 26 -37.92 13.89 15.75
C GLY A 26 -37.23 12.65 16.30
N GLU A 27 -36.02 12.35 15.82
CA GLU A 27 -35.40 11.02 15.99
C GLU A 27 -34.11 11.06 16.82
N VAL A 28 -33.50 12.22 17.00
CA VAL A 28 -32.28 12.35 17.83
C VAL A 28 -32.60 12.57 19.30
N GLU A 29 -31.72 12.05 20.16
CA GLU A 29 -31.77 12.31 21.59
C GLU A 29 -31.06 13.64 21.92
N ASP A 30 -31.76 14.53 22.65
CA ASP A 30 -31.24 15.82 23.13
C ASP A 30 -30.87 15.71 24.62
N ILE A 31 -29.59 15.41 24.86
CA ILE A 31 -29.08 15.06 26.19
C ILE A 31 -28.47 16.29 26.85
N HIS A 32 -28.93 16.62 28.06
CA HIS A 32 -28.38 17.68 28.89
C HIS A 32 -27.65 17.06 30.07
N LEU A 33 -26.39 17.41 30.24
CA LEU A 33 -25.48 16.81 31.22
C LEU A 33 -24.89 17.86 32.13
N ALA A 34 -24.86 17.58 33.44
CA ALA A 34 -24.01 18.25 34.39
C ALA A 34 -22.56 17.73 34.29
N ALA A 35 -21.61 18.49 34.85
CA ALA A 35 -20.23 18.03 34.94
C ALA A 35 -20.16 16.73 35.77
N GLY A 36 -19.52 15.70 35.20
CA GLY A 36 -19.39 14.37 35.77
C GLY A 36 -20.39 13.34 35.20
N GLU A 37 -21.44 13.77 34.51
CA GLU A 37 -22.44 12.86 33.92
C GLU A 37 -21.97 12.29 32.57
N TYR A 38 -22.47 11.10 32.22
CA TYR A 38 -22.04 10.36 31.04
C TYR A 38 -23.06 10.44 29.92
N VAL A 39 -22.57 10.61 28.69
CA VAL A 39 -23.35 10.39 27.46
C VAL A 39 -23.54 8.89 27.25
N ALA A 40 -22.46 8.11 27.45
CA ALA A 40 -22.43 6.66 27.32
C ALA A 40 -21.17 6.08 27.99
N HIS A 41 -21.20 4.78 28.28
CA HIS A 41 -20.10 4.04 28.89
C HIS A 41 -19.37 3.12 27.90
N GLU A 42 -18.10 2.83 28.19
CA GLU A 42 -17.32 1.80 27.50
C GLU A 42 -18.07 0.46 27.54
N GLY A 43 -18.22 -0.19 26.38
CA GLY A 43 -18.96 -1.43 26.20
C GLY A 43 -20.44 -1.27 25.85
N ASP A 44 -21.00 -0.05 25.94
CA ASP A 44 -22.38 0.20 25.53
C ASP A 44 -22.58 -0.02 24.02
N ILE A 45 -23.85 -0.17 23.63
CA ILE A 45 -24.26 -0.23 22.22
C ILE A 45 -23.78 1.04 21.52
N ARG A 46 -23.23 0.87 20.32
CA ARG A 46 -22.70 1.97 19.52
C ARG A 46 -23.78 3.03 19.24
N ALA A 47 -23.39 4.28 19.39
CA ALA A 47 -24.17 5.44 19.01
C ALA A 47 -23.20 6.55 18.56
N LEU A 48 -23.67 7.45 17.72
CA LEU A 48 -22.93 8.66 17.37
C LEU A 48 -23.38 9.78 18.31
N ALA A 49 -22.45 10.62 18.74
CA ALA A 49 -22.69 11.78 19.57
C ALA A 49 -22.05 13.02 18.97
N VAL A 50 -22.76 14.15 18.99
CA VAL A 50 -22.25 15.47 18.59
C VAL A 50 -22.36 16.37 19.82
N VAL A 51 -21.25 16.97 20.26
CA VAL A 51 -21.31 17.99 21.31
C VAL A 51 -21.88 19.26 20.70
N VAL A 52 -22.99 19.75 21.23
CA VAL A 52 -23.63 20.99 20.75
C VAL A 52 -23.20 22.18 21.59
N GLU A 53 -23.16 21.99 22.91
CA GLU A 53 -22.69 22.99 23.87
C GLU A 53 -21.85 22.33 24.96
N GLY A 54 -20.95 23.11 25.56
CA GLY A 54 -20.13 22.65 26.67
C GLY A 54 -18.88 21.87 26.22
N LYS A 55 -18.53 20.83 26.97
CA LYS A 55 -17.28 20.09 26.78
C LYS A 55 -17.37 18.71 27.41
N THR A 56 -17.00 17.70 26.64
CA THR A 56 -16.91 16.32 27.13
C THR A 56 -15.51 15.74 26.93
N GLU A 57 -15.23 14.64 27.59
CA GLU A 57 -14.00 13.86 27.42
C GLU A 57 -14.33 12.40 27.16
N LEU A 58 -13.39 11.71 26.50
CA LEU A 58 -13.44 10.27 26.32
C LEU A 58 -12.49 9.62 27.32
N THR A 59 -13.00 8.66 28.08
CA THR A 59 -12.21 7.92 29.08
C THR A 59 -12.21 6.43 28.80
N LYS A 60 -11.06 5.77 29.00
CA LYS A 60 -10.88 4.33 28.80
C LYS A 60 -10.27 3.70 30.04
N GLN A 61 -10.75 2.52 30.42
CA GLN A 61 -10.14 1.75 31.49
C GLN A 61 -8.94 0.95 30.96
N VAL A 62 -7.73 1.28 31.41
CA VAL A 62 -6.49 0.57 31.05
C VAL A 62 -5.83 0.05 32.31
N ASN A 63 -5.75 -1.28 32.47
CA ASN A 63 -5.20 -1.94 33.66
C ASN A 63 -5.84 -1.47 34.99
N GLY A 64 -7.14 -1.17 34.97
CA GLY A 64 -7.88 -0.69 36.15
C GLY A 64 -7.68 0.80 36.47
N VAL A 65 -7.05 1.57 35.58
CA VAL A 65 -6.89 3.02 35.70
C VAL A 65 -7.67 3.72 34.58
N GLU A 66 -8.52 4.68 34.95
CA GLU A 66 -9.21 5.53 33.97
C GLU A 66 -8.21 6.49 33.31
N GLN A 67 -8.11 6.44 31.98
CA GLN A 67 -7.26 7.32 31.19
C GLN A 67 -8.12 8.19 30.26
N VAL A 68 -7.85 9.48 30.23
CA VAL A 68 -8.46 10.40 29.25
C VAL A 68 -7.76 10.22 27.92
N ILE A 69 -8.51 9.79 26.90
CA ILE A 69 -7.99 9.51 25.56
C ILE A 69 -8.38 10.58 24.53
N GLY A 70 -9.17 11.58 24.95
CA GLY A 70 -9.52 12.71 24.10
C GLY A 70 -10.56 13.62 24.74
N VAL A 71 -10.73 14.80 24.15
CA VAL A 71 -11.74 15.79 24.51
C VAL A 71 -12.64 16.02 23.30
N ARG A 72 -13.92 16.37 23.53
CA ARG A 72 -14.84 16.85 22.49
C ARG A 72 -15.37 18.24 22.82
N LEU A 73 -15.25 19.13 21.86
CA LEU A 73 -15.73 20.50 21.85
C LEU A 73 -17.00 20.64 21.00
N PRO A 74 -17.75 21.76 21.10
CA PRO A 74 -18.91 22.00 20.26
C PRO A 74 -18.63 21.80 18.77
N GLY A 75 -19.49 21.03 18.10
CA GLY A 75 -19.36 20.60 16.71
C GLY A 75 -18.57 19.30 16.49
N GLU A 76 -17.88 18.78 17.50
CA GLU A 76 -17.06 17.58 17.37
C GLU A 76 -17.84 16.28 17.64
N LEU A 77 -17.42 15.23 16.93
CA LEU A 77 -18.05 13.90 16.92
C LEU A 77 -17.41 12.94 17.92
N GLY A 78 -18.24 12.14 18.57
CA GLY A 78 -17.84 10.94 19.31
C GLY A 78 -18.63 9.72 18.83
N GLY A 79 -18.02 8.53 18.90
CA GLY A 79 -18.67 7.29 18.48
C GLY A 79 -18.60 6.98 16.99
N GLU A 80 -17.84 7.78 16.23
CA GLU A 80 -17.60 7.61 14.80
C GLU A 80 -16.93 6.26 14.48
N ILE A 81 -15.88 5.88 15.22
CA ILE A 81 -15.18 4.60 15.04
C ILE A 81 -16.13 3.40 15.24
N PRO A 82 -16.83 3.27 16.38
CA PRO A 82 -17.74 2.14 16.56
C PRO A 82 -18.92 2.18 15.60
N MET A 83 -19.39 3.36 15.17
CA MET A 83 -20.42 3.48 14.13
C MET A 83 -19.94 2.91 12.79
N THR A 84 -18.71 3.22 12.38
CA THR A 84 -18.10 2.72 11.14
C THR A 84 -17.71 1.23 11.22
N LEU A 85 -17.10 0.79 12.33
CA LEU A 85 -16.58 -0.57 12.46
C LEU A 85 -17.60 -1.59 12.98
N GLY A 86 -18.79 -1.14 13.39
CA GLY A 86 -19.85 -2.00 13.93
C GLY A 86 -19.51 -2.61 15.30
N THR A 87 -18.57 -2.03 16.04
CA THR A 87 -18.12 -2.49 17.36
C THR A 87 -18.87 -1.78 18.49
N PRO A 88 -18.89 -2.31 19.74
CA PRO A 88 -19.33 -1.56 20.92
C PRO A 88 -18.49 -0.29 21.16
N LEU A 89 -18.95 0.62 22.03
CA LEU A 89 -18.19 1.82 22.37
C LEU A 89 -16.85 1.44 23.05
N PRO A 90 -15.70 1.86 22.49
CA PRO A 90 -14.38 1.47 23.01
C PRO A 90 -13.91 2.33 24.19
N ALA A 91 -14.69 3.34 24.58
CA ALA A 91 -14.41 4.29 25.65
C ALA A 91 -15.73 4.93 26.12
N SER A 92 -15.77 5.39 27.36
CA SER A 92 -16.86 6.18 27.93
C SER A 92 -16.76 7.63 27.48
N MET A 93 -17.88 8.35 27.44
CA MET A 93 -17.93 9.78 27.16
C MET A 93 -18.58 10.53 28.32
N ARG A 94 -17.82 11.41 28.97
CA ARG A 94 -18.22 12.13 30.20
C ARG A 94 -18.21 13.64 29.98
N ALA A 95 -19.22 14.35 30.45
CA ALA A 95 -19.24 15.81 30.48
C ALA A 95 -18.28 16.34 31.56
N ILE A 96 -17.42 17.30 31.20
CA ILE A 96 -16.51 17.96 32.16
C ILE A 96 -16.94 19.40 32.50
N ALA A 97 -17.95 19.89 31.80
CA ALA A 97 -18.71 21.10 32.11
C ALA A 97 -20.19 20.82 31.79
N PRO A 98 -21.15 21.66 32.25
CA PRO A 98 -22.52 21.59 31.74
C PRO A 98 -22.52 21.55 30.21
N SER A 99 -23.11 20.50 29.63
CA SER A 99 -23.00 20.20 28.21
C SER A 99 -24.34 19.76 27.63
N ARG A 100 -24.57 20.09 26.36
CA ARG A 100 -25.71 19.61 25.58
C ARG A 100 -25.16 18.76 24.44
N VAL A 101 -25.62 17.52 24.32
CA VAL A 101 -25.12 16.52 23.38
C VAL A 101 -26.28 15.96 22.57
N LEU A 102 -26.12 15.98 21.26
CA LEU A 102 -27.00 15.30 20.33
C LEU A 102 -26.53 13.87 20.17
N LYS A 103 -27.41 12.88 20.37
CA LYS A 103 -27.08 11.46 20.16
C LYS A 103 -27.96 10.84 19.09
N VAL A 104 -27.32 10.10 18.19
CA VAL A 104 -27.91 9.41 17.04
C VAL A 104 -27.72 7.91 17.23
N THR A 105 -28.82 7.16 17.26
CA THR A 105 -28.76 5.70 17.34
C THR A 105 -28.35 5.09 16.00
N VAL A 106 -28.08 3.78 15.99
CA VAL A 106 -27.72 3.04 14.77
C VAL A 106 -28.82 3.11 13.72
N GLU A 107 -30.08 2.96 14.13
CA GLU A 107 -31.25 2.97 13.25
C GLU A 107 -31.43 4.34 12.58
N VAL A 108 -31.29 5.41 13.38
CA VAL A 108 -31.39 6.79 12.89
C VAL A 108 -30.23 7.10 11.96
N TYR A 109 -29.01 6.68 12.31
CA TYR A 109 -27.83 6.87 11.47
C TYR A 109 -27.97 6.18 10.11
N HIS A 110 -28.44 4.93 10.07
CA HIS A 110 -28.60 4.21 8.80
C HIS A 110 -29.71 4.81 7.92
N THR A 111 -30.82 5.24 8.53
CA THR A 111 -31.90 5.92 7.80
C THR A 111 -31.41 7.26 7.24
N LEU A 112 -30.71 8.04 8.06
CA LEU A 112 -30.08 9.29 7.64
C LEU A 112 -29.05 9.07 6.53
N SER A 113 -28.20 8.06 6.64
CA SER A 113 -27.19 7.73 5.62
C SER A 113 -27.81 7.28 4.29
N ALA A 114 -28.99 6.67 4.33
CA ALA A 114 -29.74 6.31 3.12
C ALA A 114 -30.38 7.53 2.46
N MET A 115 -30.74 8.56 3.23
CA MET A 115 -31.30 9.83 2.74
C MET A 115 -30.22 10.80 2.27
N ALA A 116 -29.06 10.80 2.93
CA ALA A 116 -27.93 11.71 2.72
C ALA A 116 -26.60 10.93 2.85
N PRO A 117 -26.12 10.30 1.76
CA PRO A 117 -24.89 9.48 1.77
C PRO A 117 -23.64 10.21 2.28
N GLU A 118 -23.57 11.53 2.12
CA GLU A 118 -22.50 12.40 2.60
C GLU A 118 -22.29 12.31 4.12
N ILE A 119 -23.32 11.93 4.90
CA ILE A 119 -23.19 11.68 6.34
C ILE A 119 -22.31 10.46 6.60
N SER A 120 -22.51 9.37 5.86
CA SER A 120 -21.70 8.17 6.03
C SER A 120 -20.26 8.42 5.58
N GLU A 121 -20.05 9.27 4.58
CA GLU A 121 -18.70 9.69 4.16
C GLU A 121 -18.02 10.53 5.24
N ALA A 122 -18.71 11.53 5.80
CA ALA A 122 -18.18 12.39 6.85
C ALA A 122 -17.84 11.60 8.13
N VAL A 123 -18.74 10.71 8.58
CA VAL A 123 -18.51 9.85 9.75
C VAL A 123 -17.37 8.85 9.48
N GLY A 124 -17.32 8.24 8.28
CA GLY A 124 -16.23 7.36 7.89
C GLY A 124 -14.87 8.06 7.81
N ALA A 125 -14.84 9.28 7.28
CA ALA A 125 -13.63 10.11 7.24
C ALA A 125 -13.16 10.48 8.64
N ALA A 126 -14.06 10.93 9.52
CA ALA A 126 -13.76 11.22 10.92
C ALA A 126 -13.23 9.97 11.66
N ALA A 127 -13.81 8.80 11.41
CA ALA A 127 -13.34 7.53 11.97
C ALA A 127 -11.92 7.19 11.49
N LEU A 128 -11.65 7.34 10.19
CA LEU A 128 -10.33 7.06 9.62
C LEU A 128 -9.26 8.01 10.19
N GLU A 129 -9.55 9.31 10.22
CA GLU A 129 -8.68 10.32 10.84
C GLU A 129 -8.38 9.98 12.30
N ARG A 130 -9.41 9.58 13.05
CA ARG A 130 -9.26 9.21 14.46
C ARG A 130 -8.47 7.92 14.66
N ILE A 131 -8.65 6.90 13.81
CA ILE A 131 -7.86 5.67 13.84
C ILE A 131 -6.39 5.97 13.56
N GLN A 132 -6.10 6.86 12.60
CA GLN A 132 -4.74 7.31 12.31
C GLN A 132 -4.14 8.06 13.50
N MET A 133 -4.88 8.99 14.12
CA MET A 133 -4.45 9.70 15.33
C MET A 133 -4.20 8.78 16.51
N LEU A 134 -5.05 7.77 16.76
CA LEU A 134 -4.86 6.82 17.85
C LEU A 134 -3.65 5.90 17.59
N SER A 135 -3.43 5.53 16.33
CA SER A 135 -2.25 4.76 15.92
C SER A 135 -0.96 5.57 16.05
N SER A 136 -1.01 6.88 15.83
CA SER A 136 0.14 7.77 16.02
C SER A 136 0.35 8.23 17.46
N ALA A 137 -0.71 8.32 18.29
CA ALA A 137 -0.63 8.70 19.70
C ALA A 137 -0.21 7.54 20.63
N THR A 138 -0.46 6.29 20.22
CA THR A 138 0.07 5.10 20.92
C THR A 138 1.51 4.77 20.51
N ALA A 139 2.00 5.37 19.44
CA ALA A 139 3.43 5.51 19.25
C ALA A 139 3.91 6.57 20.25
N GLN A 140 4.66 6.17 21.28
CA GLN A 140 5.64 7.11 21.85
C GLN A 140 6.38 7.77 20.69
N PRO A 141 6.78 9.05 20.76
CA PRO A 141 7.68 9.63 19.78
C PRO A 141 8.98 8.81 19.86
N ASN A 142 9.04 7.74 19.07
CA ASN A 142 10.27 7.08 18.74
C ASN A 142 11.01 8.15 17.96
N ASP A 143 12.00 8.75 18.62
CA ASP A 143 13.10 9.38 17.91
C ASP A 143 13.54 8.34 16.87
N ALA A 144 13.24 8.61 15.59
CA ALA A 144 13.29 7.58 14.57
C ALA A 144 14.69 6.96 14.59
N ALA A 145 14.77 5.63 14.63
CA ALA A 145 16.06 4.94 14.79
C ALA A 145 17.01 5.19 13.61
N ILE A 146 16.46 5.66 12.49
CA ILE A 146 17.13 5.94 11.23
C ILE A 146 16.65 7.29 10.69
N SER A 147 17.58 8.16 10.34
CA SER A 147 17.35 9.36 9.53
C SER A 147 17.89 9.09 8.13
N VAL A 148 17.10 9.38 7.10
CA VAL A 148 17.58 9.42 5.72
C VAL A 148 17.64 10.89 5.31
N ILE A 149 18.77 11.33 4.77
CA ILE A 149 19.10 12.73 4.45
C ILE A 149 19.48 12.88 2.97
N GLY A 150 19.01 13.95 2.33
CA GLY A 150 19.17 14.22 0.89
C GLY A 150 17.90 14.74 0.19
N PRO A 151 18.01 15.23 -1.05
CA PRO A 151 16.90 15.81 -1.82
C PRO A 151 15.80 14.80 -2.13
N ARG A 152 14.54 15.24 -2.13
CA ARG A 152 13.37 14.37 -2.37
C ARG A 152 13.34 13.71 -3.75
N LEU A 153 13.80 14.44 -4.78
CA LEU A 153 13.82 13.96 -6.17
C LEU A 153 15.09 13.17 -6.52
N ASP A 154 16.03 12.99 -5.58
CA ASP A 154 17.19 12.13 -5.83
C ASP A 154 16.74 10.65 -5.88
N PRO A 155 17.09 9.90 -6.95
CA PRO A 155 16.60 8.54 -7.15
C PRO A 155 17.06 7.55 -6.07
N LYS A 156 18.26 7.74 -5.51
CA LYS A 156 18.77 6.85 -4.45
C LYS A 156 18.14 7.19 -3.10
N VAL A 157 17.84 8.47 -2.86
CA VAL A 157 17.06 8.91 -1.70
C VAL A 157 15.66 8.32 -1.74
N HIS A 158 14.96 8.44 -2.88
CA HIS A 158 13.62 7.85 -3.09
C HIS A 158 13.65 6.32 -2.93
N SER A 159 14.65 5.65 -3.51
CA SER A 159 14.79 4.20 -3.37
C SER A 159 14.97 3.76 -1.91
N CYS A 160 15.79 4.49 -1.13
CA CYS A 160 15.99 4.19 0.28
C CYS A 160 14.75 4.45 1.14
N ASP A 161 14.03 5.54 0.83
CA ASP A 161 12.76 5.90 1.46
C ASP A 161 11.71 4.80 1.25
N SER A 162 11.49 4.41 -0.01
CA SER A 162 10.60 3.31 -0.38
C SER A 162 11.01 1.99 0.27
N PHE A 163 12.32 1.69 0.33
CA PHE A 163 12.85 0.48 0.95
C PHE A 163 12.50 0.39 2.44
N LEU A 164 12.77 1.45 3.22
CA LEU A 164 12.52 1.47 4.66
C LEU A 164 11.01 1.44 4.95
N TYR A 165 10.23 2.24 4.21
CA TYR A 165 8.76 2.25 4.31
C TYR A 165 8.18 0.85 4.10
N ARG A 166 8.54 0.19 2.98
CA ARG A 166 7.99 -1.13 2.63
C ARG A 166 8.47 -2.27 3.53
N ASN A 167 9.66 -2.13 4.12
CA ASN A 167 10.16 -3.07 5.14
C ASN A 167 9.65 -2.75 6.55
N GLN A 168 8.79 -1.74 6.72
CA GLN A 168 8.22 -1.31 8.00
C GLN A 168 9.28 -0.91 9.03
N ILE A 169 10.38 -0.35 8.55
CA ILE A 169 11.41 0.19 9.42
C ILE A 169 11.05 1.65 9.69
N PRO A 170 10.79 2.07 10.94
CA PRO A 170 10.53 3.46 11.26
C PRO A 170 11.75 4.33 10.94
N TYR A 171 11.56 5.41 10.19
CA TYR A 171 12.62 6.34 9.82
C TYR A 171 12.08 7.76 9.72
N GLU A 172 12.98 8.75 9.79
CA GLU A 172 12.67 10.14 9.48
C GLU A 172 13.32 10.57 8.16
N ARG A 173 12.58 11.39 7.41
CA ARG A 173 13.00 11.98 6.15
C ARG A 173 13.42 13.42 6.39
N LEU A 174 14.68 13.73 6.11
CA LEU A 174 15.23 15.08 6.24
C LEU A 174 15.76 15.56 4.88
N ASP A 175 15.55 16.85 4.60
CA ASP A 175 16.21 17.50 3.45
C ASP A 175 17.68 17.79 3.80
N GLN A 176 18.51 18.00 2.77
CA GLN A 176 19.96 18.22 2.90
C GLN A 176 20.32 19.49 3.68
N ASP A 177 19.41 20.45 3.77
CA ASP A 177 19.56 21.75 4.43
C ASP A 177 18.77 21.87 5.74
N ASP A 178 18.06 20.81 6.16
CA ASP A 178 17.33 20.79 7.43
C ASP A 178 18.32 20.88 8.60
N SER A 179 18.07 21.78 9.55
CA SER A 179 18.85 21.92 10.78
C SER A 179 19.01 20.60 11.56
N ARG A 180 18.00 19.72 11.51
CA ARG A 180 18.04 18.38 12.12
C ARG A 180 19.00 17.45 11.38
N ALA A 181 19.11 17.58 10.06
CA ALA A 181 20.07 16.79 9.28
C ALA A 181 21.51 17.09 9.72
N ILE A 182 21.83 18.37 9.87
CA ILE A 182 23.14 18.85 10.37
C ILE A 182 23.39 18.32 11.80
N ALA A 183 22.38 18.34 12.67
CA ALA A 183 22.52 17.82 14.03
C ALA A 183 22.79 16.31 14.04
N ARG A 184 22.08 15.53 13.19
CA ARG A 184 22.25 14.08 13.09
C ARG A 184 23.63 13.67 12.54
N THR A 185 24.22 14.47 11.66
CA THR A 185 25.57 14.23 11.11
C THR A 185 26.70 14.81 11.95
N GLY A 186 26.44 15.18 13.21
CA GLY A 186 27.48 15.73 14.10
C GLY A 186 28.00 17.10 13.67
N GLY A 187 27.16 17.92 13.05
CA GLY A 187 27.50 19.27 12.59
C GLY A 187 28.04 19.34 11.16
N GLN A 188 28.09 18.22 10.44
CA GLN A 188 28.58 18.20 9.06
C GLN A 188 27.49 18.66 8.08
N SER A 189 27.84 19.56 7.17
CA SER A 189 26.97 19.91 6.05
C SER A 189 26.67 18.69 5.20
N THR A 190 25.39 18.44 4.96
CA THR A 190 24.93 17.38 4.06
C THR A 190 24.68 17.87 2.65
N VAL A 191 24.72 19.18 2.41
CA VAL A 191 24.52 19.79 1.08
C VAL A 191 25.58 19.28 0.09
N ALA A 192 25.13 18.83 -1.09
CA ALA A 192 25.94 18.26 -2.16
C ALA A 192 26.76 17.00 -1.77
N ALA A 193 26.38 16.29 -0.70
CA ALA A 193 26.96 14.99 -0.39
C ALA A 193 26.48 13.92 -1.40
N PRO A 194 27.20 12.79 -1.55
CA PRO A 194 26.64 11.63 -2.24
C PRO A 194 25.45 11.08 -1.46
N TYR A 195 24.28 11.03 -2.09
CA TYR A 195 23.03 10.65 -1.44
C TYR A 195 22.63 9.18 -1.67
N PRO A 196 21.79 8.62 -0.78
CA PRO A 196 21.35 9.18 0.50
C PRO A 196 22.46 9.15 1.56
N VAL A 197 22.38 10.07 2.53
CA VAL A 197 23.10 9.92 3.81
C VAL A 197 22.14 9.28 4.81
N VAL A 198 22.50 8.11 5.34
CA VAL A 198 21.70 7.35 6.32
C VAL A 198 22.39 7.44 7.66
N VAL A 199 21.69 7.91 8.69
CA VAL A 199 22.23 8.06 10.04
C VAL A 199 21.38 7.22 11.00
N LEU A 200 22.02 6.37 11.78
CA LEU A 200 21.36 5.62 12.85
C LEU A 200 21.40 6.39 14.16
N ARG A 201 20.54 6.00 15.09
CA ARG A 201 20.48 6.57 16.44
C ARG A 201 21.80 6.47 17.22
N ASP A 202 22.62 5.47 16.95
CA ASP A 202 23.93 5.29 17.59
C ASP A 202 25.03 6.19 16.97
N GLY A 203 24.68 7.01 15.99
CA GLY A 203 25.60 7.89 15.27
C GLY A 203 26.29 7.22 14.07
N THR A 204 26.01 5.94 13.78
CA THR A 204 26.53 5.28 12.57
C THR A 204 26.00 6.00 11.34
N GLN A 205 26.91 6.47 10.48
CA GLN A 205 26.60 7.19 9.26
C GLN A 205 27.07 6.41 8.03
N LEU A 206 26.18 6.24 7.06
CA LEU A 206 26.48 5.70 5.74
C LEU A 206 26.21 6.75 4.67
N THR A 207 27.14 6.91 3.74
CA THR A 207 27.01 7.83 2.59
C THR A 207 26.84 7.02 1.32
N ALA A 208 25.76 7.27 0.59
CA ALA A 208 25.32 6.52 -0.59
C ALA A 208 25.38 4.97 -0.41
N PRO A 209 24.80 4.39 0.66
CA PRO A 209 24.88 2.96 0.92
C PRO A 209 24.13 2.11 -0.10
N THR A 210 24.54 0.85 -0.22
CA THR A 210 23.71 -0.17 -0.88
C THR A 210 22.49 -0.49 0.00
N MET A 211 21.38 -0.93 -0.61
CA MET A 211 20.21 -1.34 0.18
C MET A 211 20.51 -2.53 1.10
N ARG A 212 21.44 -3.42 0.73
CA ARG A 212 21.90 -4.51 1.61
C ARG A 212 22.57 -3.98 2.88
N ALA A 213 23.36 -2.91 2.77
CA ALA A 213 23.98 -2.28 3.93
C ALA A 213 22.92 -1.64 4.85
N VAL A 214 21.95 -0.93 4.26
CA VAL A 214 20.81 -0.37 5.01
C VAL A 214 20.01 -1.48 5.69
N ALA A 215 19.68 -2.56 4.97
CA ALA A 215 18.95 -3.70 5.51
C ALA A 215 19.67 -4.36 6.70
N THR A 216 20.98 -4.56 6.59
CA THR A 216 21.81 -5.15 7.64
C THR A 216 21.78 -4.31 8.91
N LEU A 217 21.96 -2.98 8.76
CA LEU A 217 21.91 -2.05 9.90
C LEU A 217 20.50 -1.91 10.50
N SER A 218 19.46 -2.06 9.68
CA SER A 218 18.06 -2.09 10.13
C SER A 218 17.66 -3.42 10.79
N GLY A 219 18.58 -4.37 10.96
CA GLY A 219 18.31 -5.67 11.57
C GLY A 219 17.48 -6.62 10.70
N LEU A 220 17.42 -6.39 9.40
CA LEU A 220 16.73 -7.29 8.46
C LEU A 220 17.64 -8.48 8.10
N THR A 221 17.03 -9.64 7.89
CA THR A 221 17.72 -10.83 7.42
C THR A 221 18.11 -10.66 5.95
N VAL A 222 19.41 -10.55 5.68
CA VAL A 222 19.98 -10.44 4.32
C VAL A 222 20.74 -11.69 3.87
N LYS A 223 20.96 -12.61 4.81
CA LYS A 223 21.64 -13.89 4.56
C LYS A 223 20.76 -15.03 5.06
N PRO A 224 20.51 -16.05 4.23
CA PRO A 224 19.84 -17.27 4.68
C PRO A 224 20.60 -17.92 5.84
N ALA A 225 19.88 -18.32 6.87
CA ALA A 225 20.45 -18.99 8.05
C ALA A 225 20.80 -20.46 7.79
N LEU A 226 20.12 -21.10 6.82
CA LEU A 226 20.34 -22.49 6.44
C LEU A 226 20.89 -22.58 5.01
N SER A 227 21.64 -23.65 4.74
CA SER A 227 22.03 -24.02 3.38
C SER A 227 21.03 -24.98 2.71
N HIS A 228 20.05 -25.47 3.47
CA HIS A 228 19.04 -26.43 3.00
C HIS A 228 17.65 -26.13 3.59
N TYR A 229 16.65 -26.07 2.71
CA TYR A 229 15.24 -25.81 3.03
C TYR A 229 14.35 -26.92 2.47
N ASP A 230 13.15 -27.08 3.02
CA ASP A 230 12.14 -27.94 2.39
C ASP A 230 11.54 -27.23 1.16
N VAL A 231 11.31 -25.92 1.27
CA VAL A 231 10.82 -25.09 0.17
C VAL A 231 11.47 -23.71 0.18
N VAL A 232 11.85 -23.25 -1.01
CA VAL A 232 12.30 -21.86 -1.23
C VAL A 232 11.31 -21.17 -2.15
N ILE A 233 10.81 -20.02 -1.71
CA ILE A 233 9.87 -19.17 -2.42
C ILE A 233 10.64 -17.98 -2.98
N VAL A 234 10.56 -17.76 -4.29
CA VAL A 234 11.27 -16.68 -4.99
C VAL A 234 10.29 -15.55 -5.29
N GLY A 235 10.38 -14.46 -4.54
CA GLY A 235 9.53 -13.28 -4.67
C GLY A 235 8.58 -13.08 -3.49
N GLY A 236 8.57 -11.87 -2.93
CA GLY A 236 7.81 -11.45 -1.76
C GLY A 236 6.50 -10.74 -2.06
N GLY A 237 5.89 -10.97 -3.22
CA GLY A 237 4.54 -10.46 -3.54
C GLY A 237 3.42 -11.15 -2.72
N PRO A 238 2.14 -10.79 -2.93
CA PRO A 238 1.02 -11.41 -2.22
C PRO A 238 0.96 -12.94 -2.36
N ALA A 239 1.29 -13.46 -3.56
CA ALA A 239 1.35 -14.90 -3.81
C ALA A 239 2.44 -15.57 -2.96
N GLY A 240 3.68 -15.04 -3.03
CA GLY A 240 4.82 -15.59 -2.30
C GLY A 240 4.69 -15.47 -0.79
N LEU A 241 4.19 -14.33 -0.29
CA LEU A 241 3.92 -14.17 1.15
C LEU A 241 2.85 -15.15 1.63
N THR A 242 1.81 -15.40 0.83
CA THR A 242 0.80 -16.40 1.18
C THR A 242 1.36 -17.82 1.14
N ALA A 243 2.19 -18.15 0.15
CA ALA A 243 2.90 -19.42 0.12
C ALA A 243 3.80 -19.59 1.36
N ALA A 244 4.50 -18.53 1.79
CA ALA A 244 5.35 -18.58 2.98
C ALA A 244 4.55 -18.80 4.27
N VAL A 245 3.39 -18.15 4.39
CA VAL A 245 2.45 -18.39 5.49
C VAL A 245 2.01 -19.85 5.55
N ASN A 246 1.55 -20.40 4.42
CA ASN A 246 1.02 -21.77 4.40
C ASN A 246 2.14 -22.79 4.65
N ALA A 247 3.28 -22.67 3.96
CA ALA A 247 4.42 -23.57 4.11
C ALA A 247 4.93 -23.62 5.55
N ALA A 248 5.11 -22.44 6.17
CA ALA A 248 5.56 -22.37 7.55
C ALA A 248 4.50 -22.90 8.53
N SER A 249 3.21 -22.65 8.28
CA SER A 249 2.12 -23.17 9.13
C SER A 249 2.01 -24.69 9.12
N GLU A 250 2.44 -25.32 8.03
CA GLU A 250 2.46 -26.78 7.85
C GLU A 250 3.81 -27.40 8.27
N GLY A 251 4.71 -26.61 8.85
CA GLY A 251 5.96 -27.07 9.46
C GLY A 251 7.14 -27.26 8.49
N LEU A 252 7.03 -26.77 7.26
CA LEU A 252 8.15 -26.81 6.31
C LEU A 252 9.23 -25.80 6.69
N LYS A 253 10.51 -26.19 6.59
CA LYS A 253 11.62 -25.24 6.63
C LYS A 253 11.56 -24.36 5.39
N THR A 254 11.10 -23.12 5.58
CA THR A 254 10.70 -22.23 4.50
C THR A 254 11.60 -21.00 4.44
N ALA A 255 12.17 -20.72 3.27
CA ALA A 255 12.78 -19.43 2.97
C ALA A 255 11.99 -18.69 1.89
N LEU A 256 11.76 -17.40 2.08
CA LEU A 256 11.28 -16.48 1.05
C LEU A 256 12.41 -15.51 0.71
N ILE A 257 12.80 -15.50 -0.56
CA ILE A 257 13.87 -14.64 -1.08
C ILE A 257 13.23 -13.45 -1.81
N GLU A 258 13.54 -12.23 -1.37
CA GLU A 258 13.02 -10.99 -1.91
C GLU A 258 14.16 -10.01 -2.24
N SER A 259 14.11 -9.45 -3.45
CA SER A 259 15.16 -8.58 -3.99
C SER A 259 15.17 -7.17 -3.40
N PHE A 260 14.05 -6.69 -2.87
CA PHE A 260 13.91 -5.34 -2.36
C PHE A 260 13.12 -5.30 -1.05
N ALA A 261 11.79 -5.47 -1.12
CA ALA A 261 10.93 -5.38 0.05
C ALA A 261 9.67 -6.23 -0.15
N PRO A 262 9.16 -6.91 0.89
CA PRO A 262 7.89 -7.63 0.81
C PRO A 262 6.73 -6.75 0.32
N GLY A 263 5.77 -7.39 -0.34
CA GLY A 263 4.58 -6.79 -0.95
C GLY A 263 4.56 -6.81 -2.48
N GLY A 264 5.72 -6.95 -3.15
CA GLY A 264 5.80 -6.91 -4.61
C GLY A 264 5.17 -5.64 -5.21
N GLN A 265 4.68 -5.71 -6.45
CA GLN A 265 3.96 -4.59 -7.08
C GLN A 265 2.65 -4.24 -6.37
N ALA A 266 1.92 -5.24 -5.88
CA ALA A 266 0.67 -5.00 -5.17
C ALA A 266 0.89 -4.15 -3.91
N GLY A 267 2.05 -4.29 -3.27
CA GLY A 267 2.48 -3.50 -2.11
C GLY A 267 2.60 -2.00 -2.38
N THR A 268 2.69 -1.58 -3.64
CA THR A 268 2.66 -0.16 -3.99
C THR A 268 1.25 0.34 -4.24
N SER A 269 0.20 -0.49 -4.26
CA SER A 269 -1.15 0.01 -4.53
C SER A 269 -1.63 0.92 -3.39
N THR A 270 -2.07 2.14 -3.72
CA THR A 270 -2.61 3.08 -2.72
C THR A 270 -3.91 2.56 -2.08
N ARG A 271 -4.71 1.82 -2.85
CA ARG A 271 -5.96 1.21 -2.39
C ARG A 271 -6.34 -0.01 -3.23
N ILE A 272 -6.89 -1.03 -2.58
CA ILE A 272 -7.41 -2.27 -3.16
C ILE A 272 -8.82 -2.47 -2.64
N GLU A 273 -9.83 -2.24 -3.49
CA GLU A 273 -11.26 -2.36 -3.13
C GLU A 273 -11.81 -3.78 -3.31
N ASN A 274 -11.18 -4.57 -4.19
CA ASN A 274 -11.70 -5.85 -4.65
C ASN A 274 -11.05 -7.05 -3.94
N TYR A 275 -10.68 -6.87 -2.66
CA TYR A 275 -10.12 -7.93 -1.82
C TYR A 275 -11.04 -8.20 -0.64
N THR A 276 -11.69 -9.36 -0.66
CA THR A 276 -12.69 -9.76 0.34
C THR A 276 -12.12 -9.77 1.76
N GLY A 277 -12.93 -9.33 2.73
CA GLY A 277 -12.51 -9.19 4.15
C GLY A 277 -12.13 -7.77 4.54
N PHE A 278 -12.05 -6.84 3.59
CA PHE A 278 -11.79 -5.42 3.83
C PHE A 278 -12.92 -4.58 3.22
N PRO A 279 -14.01 -4.33 3.97
CA PRO A 279 -15.22 -3.69 3.45
C PRO A 279 -15.01 -2.25 2.96
N TYR A 280 -13.92 -1.59 3.41
CA TYR A 280 -13.55 -0.22 3.02
C TYR A 280 -12.28 -0.18 2.16
N GLY A 281 -11.92 -1.33 1.57
CA GLY A 281 -10.64 -1.54 0.91
C GLY A 281 -9.47 -1.62 1.89
N VAL A 282 -8.30 -1.93 1.33
CA VAL A 282 -7.03 -2.00 2.05
C VAL A 282 -5.92 -1.47 1.17
N SER A 283 -4.90 -0.81 1.72
CA SER A 283 -3.73 -0.46 0.93
C SER A 283 -2.87 -1.69 0.66
N GLY A 284 -2.10 -1.64 -0.43
CA GLY A 284 -1.19 -2.71 -0.80
C GLY A 284 -0.14 -3.01 0.27
N ASP A 285 0.42 -1.96 0.86
CA ASP A 285 1.43 -2.05 1.90
C ASP A 285 0.86 -2.61 3.21
N GLU A 286 -0.38 -2.26 3.57
CA GLU A 286 -1.03 -2.83 4.75
C GLU A 286 -1.28 -4.34 4.56
N LEU A 287 -1.77 -4.74 3.40
CA LEU A 287 -2.00 -6.15 3.09
C LEU A 287 -0.69 -6.95 3.15
N ALA A 288 0.36 -6.44 2.50
CA ALA A 288 1.70 -7.04 2.52
C ALA A 288 2.26 -7.13 3.93
N ARG A 289 2.08 -6.07 4.73
CA ARG A 289 2.54 -6.02 6.12
C ARG A 289 1.90 -7.11 6.96
N ARG A 290 0.58 -7.26 6.89
CA ARG A 290 -0.15 -8.26 7.67
C ARG A 290 0.32 -9.68 7.30
N ALA A 291 0.47 -9.96 5.99
CA ALA A 291 0.97 -11.25 5.52
C ALA A 291 2.42 -11.52 5.95
N LEU A 292 3.30 -10.52 5.87
CA LEU A 292 4.69 -10.63 6.33
C LEU A 292 4.79 -10.95 7.82
N GLN A 293 4.01 -10.26 8.66
CA GLN A 293 3.96 -10.51 10.09
C GLN A 293 3.48 -11.94 10.40
N GLN A 294 2.48 -12.42 9.64
CA GLN A 294 1.98 -13.78 9.77
C GLN A 294 3.05 -14.82 9.39
N ALA A 295 3.72 -14.63 8.24
CA ALA A 295 4.77 -15.55 7.76
C ALA A 295 5.92 -15.66 8.77
N LYS A 296 6.44 -14.52 9.25
CA LYS A 296 7.51 -14.48 10.26
C LYS A 296 7.10 -15.16 11.56
N ARG A 297 5.88 -14.88 12.07
CA ARG A 297 5.36 -15.49 13.30
C ARG A 297 5.27 -17.01 13.21
N LEU A 298 4.97 -17.53 12.03
CA LEU A 298 4.85 -18.97 11.77
C LEU A 298 6.21 -19.65 11.51
N GLY A 299 7.29 -18.89 11.38
CA GLY A 299 8.65 -19.43 11.23
C GLY A 299 9.20 -19.40 9.80
N ALA A 300 8.53 -18.72 8.85
CA ALA A 300 9.12 -18.48 7.54
C ALA A 300 10.31 -17.52 7.67
N GLU A 301 11.45 -17.90 7.10
CA GLU A 301 12.62 -17.03 7.02
C GLU A 301 12.47 -16.08 5.82
N ILE A 302 12.44 -14.77 6.09
CA ILE A 302 12.27 -13.75 5.06
C ILE A 302 13.62 -13.09 4.80
N VAL A 303 14.24 -13.44 3.67
CA VAL A 303 15.56 -12.93 3.27
C VAL A 303 15.36 -11.82 2.24
N VAL A 304 15.72 -10.59 2.60
CA VAL A 304 15.52 -9.40 1.75
C VAL A 304 16.82 -8.89 1.16
N THR A 305 16.74 -8.03 0.14
CA THR A 305 17.88 -7.49 -0.62
C THR A 305 18.72 -8.57 -1.32
N ARG A 306 18.12 -9.72 -1.64
CA ARG A 306 18.75 -10.84 -2.34
C ARG A 306 18.02 -11.14 -3.64
N ARG A 307 18.77 -11.20 -4.73
CA ARG A 307 18.25 -11.60 -6.04
C ARG A 307 18.60 -13.05 -6.30
N VAL A 308 17.64 -13.82 -6.79
CA VAL A 308 17.92 -15.12 -7.40
C VAL A 308 18.42 -14.87 -8.82
N GLU A 309 19.59 -15.42 -9.14
CA GLU A 309 20.24 -15.23 -10.44
C GLU A 309 20.13 -16.47 -11.33
N ASP A 310 20.04 -17.66 -10.72
CA ASP A 310 19.93 -18.92 -11.45
C ASP A 310 19.24 -20.02 -10.61
N ILE A 311 18.68 -21.01 -11.29
CA ILE A 311 18.10 -22.22 -10.70
C ILE A 311 18.63 -23.42 -11.48
N ASP A 312 19.10 -24.44 -10.76
CA ASP A 312 19.37 -25.77 -11.32
C ASP A 312 18.22 -26.72 -10.92
N PRO A 313 17.32 -27.08 -11.86
CA PRO A 313 16.22 -27.99 -11.57
C PRO A 313 16.64 -29.43 -11.31
N ALA A 314 17.79 -29.87 -11.82
CA ALA A 314 18.26 -31.24 -11.63
C ALA A 314 18.78 -31.46 -10.21
N GLU A 315 19.51 -30.48 -9.68
CA GLU A 315 20.08 -30.52 -8.33
C GLU A 315 19.19 -29.82 -7.28
N MET A 316 18.07 -29.21 -7.70
CA MET A 316 17.17 -28.39 -6.88
C MET A 316 17.93 -27.33 -6.08
N THR A 317 18.75 -26.54 -6.80
CA THR A 317 19.54 -25.46 -6.21
C THR A 317 19.16 -24.09 -6.74
N ILE A 318 19.40 -23.07 -5.91
CA ILE A 318 19.13 -21.67 -6.21
C ILE A 318 20.41 -20.88 -5.99
N GLY A 319 20.89 -20.21 -7.04
CA GLY A 319 21.99 -19.27 -6.98
C GLY A 319 21.50 -17.87 -6.61
N LEU A 320 22.08 -17.28 -5.57
CA LEU A 320 21.80 -15.91 -5.15
C LEU A 320 22.93 -14.97 -5.58
N ASP A 321 22.57 -13.71 -5.75
CA ASP A 321 23.54 -12.66 -5.99
C ASP A 321 24.60 -12.62 -4.88
N GLY A 322 25.86 -12.43 -5.28
CA GLY A 322 27.03 -12.57 -4.40
C GLY A 322 27.55 -14.00 -4.24
N GLY A 323 26.96 -14.98 -4.94
CA GLY A 323 27.50 -16.34 -5.07
C GLY A 323 27.08 -17.33 -3.98
N ASP A 324 26.17 -16.95 -3.07
CA ASP A 324 25.58 -17.93 -2.15
C ASP A 324 24.69 -18.92 -2.93
N MET A 325 24.67 -20.17 -2.50
CA MET A 325 23.85 -21.22 -3.11
C MET A 325 22.98 -21.89 -2.04
N LEU A 326 21.71 -22.08 -2.36
CA LEU A 326 20.75 -22.77 -1.50
C LEU A 326 20.35 -24.10 -2.13
N ARG A 327 20.23 -25.15 -1.32
CA ARG A 327 19.61 -26.42 -1.72
C ARG A 327 18.18 -26.47 -1.19
N THR A 328 17.27 -27.04 -1.96
CA THR A 328 15.88 -27.19 -1.53
C THR A 328 15.27 -28.49 -2.03
N ARG A 329 14.12 -28.89 -1.48
CA ARG A 329 13.35 -30.01 -2.00
C ARG A 329 12.25 -29.56 -2.97
N ALA A 330 11.78 -28.32 -2.85
CA ALA A 330 10.84 -27.70 -3.77
C ALA A 330 11.13 -26.20 -3.97
N ILE A 331 10.74 -25.65 -5.12
CA ILE A 331 10.86 -24.23 -5.45
C ILE A 331 9.48 -23.67 -5.82
N VAL A 332 9.14 -22.48 -5.32
CA VAL A 332 7.93 -21.76 -5.72
C VAL A 332 8.33 -20.40 -6.31
N LEU A 333 8.16 -20.25 -7.62
CA LEU A 333 8.35 -19.00 -8.36
C LEU A 333 7.14 -18.08 -8.16
N ALA A 334 7.34 -17.01 -7.40
CA ALA A 334 6.35 -15.99 -7.08
C ALA A 334 6.85 -14.59 -7.45
N THR A 335 7.65 -14.49 -8.51
CA THR A 335 8.36 -13.26 -8.91
C THR A 335 7.43 -12.19 -9.50
N GLY A 336 6.18 -12.53 -9.79
CA GLY A 336 5.21 -11.61 -10.37
C GLY A 336 5.64 -11.09 -11.74
N VAL A 337 5.53 -9.78 -11.92
CA VAL A 337 5.79 -9.06 -13.17
C VAL A 337 6.53 -7.76 -12.89
N GLU A 338 7.15 -7.20 -13.92
CA GLU A 338 7.77 -5.87 -13.92
C GLU A 338 6.90 -4.86 -14.66
N TRP A 339 7.04 -3.58 -14.33
CA TRP A 339 6.26 -2.54 -15.01
C TRP A 339 6.68 -2.43 -16.48
N ARG A 340 5.70 -2.39 -17.37
CA ARG A 340 5.95 -2.17 -18.80
C ARG A 340 6.54 -0.77 -18.98
N ARG A 341 7.69 -0.70 -19.66
CA ARG A 341 8.35 0.58 -19.99
C ARG A 341 7.61 1.32 -21.12
N LEU A 342 7.72 2.65 -21.13
CA LEU A 342 7.17 3.48 -22.20
C LEU A 342 7.89 3.28 -23.55
N GLY A 343 9.12 2.76 -23.54
CA GLY A 343 9.94 2.59 -24.74
C GLY A 343 10.44 3.91 -25.32
N LEU A 344 10.64 4.92 -24.46
CA LEU A 344 11.13 6.25 -24.84
C LEU A 344 12.49 6.48 -24.18
N ASP A 345 13.57 6.45 -24.96
CA ASP A 345 14.94 6.65 -24.47
C ASP A 345 15.11 7.98 -23.69
N SER A 346 14.34 9.01 -24.08
CA SER A 346 14.34 10.29 -23.38
C SER A 346 13.85 10.21 -21.94
N ILE A 347 12.99 9.25 -21.61
CA ILE A 347 12.40 9.05 -20.29
C ILE A 347 13.29 8.22 -19.36
N ASP A 348 14.00 7.23 -19.90
CA ASP A 348 14.68 6.23 -19.07
C ASP A 348 15.75 6.83 -18.13
N ARG A 349 16.38 7.94 -18.54
CA ARG A 349 17.36 8.66 -17.71
C ARG A 349 16.74 9.28 -16.44
N PHE A 350 15.44 9.55 -16.44
CA PHE A 350 14.73 10.21 -15.34
C PHE A 350 14.02 9.23 -14.41
N ILE A 351 14.22 7.92 -14.57
CA ILE A 351 13.64 6.91 -13.69
C ILE A 351 14.15 7.12 -12.26
N GLY A 352 13.22 7.34 -11.32
CA GLY A 352 13.50 7.70 -9.93
C GLY A 352 13.83 9.18 -9.71
N SER A 353 14.10 9.93 -10.79
CA SER A 353 14.50 11.34 -10.80
C SER A 353 13.44 12.19 -11.53
N GLY A 354 12.19 12.04 -11.12
CA GLY A 354 11.02 12.69 -11.72
C GLY A 354 10.12 11.77 -12.56
N VAL A 355 10.58 10.58 -12.95
CA VAL A 355 9.72 9.54 -13.57
C VAL A 355 9.63 8.30 -12.69
N TYR A 356 8.42 7.87 -12.38
CA TYR A 356 8.15 6.76 -11.46
C TYR A 356 7.19 5.75 -12.10
N TYR A 357 7.42 4.46 -11.85
CA TYR A 357 6.57 3.38 -12.36
C TYR A 357 5.78 2.75 -11.21
N GLY A 358 4.46 2.74 -11.32
CA GLY A 358 3.56 2.53 -10.18
C GLY A 358 3.53 3.74 -9.25
N ALA A 359 2.59 3.76 -8.31
CA ALA A 359 2.39 4.88 -7.39
C ALA A 359 2.08 4.36 -6.00
N ALA A 360 2.97 4.60 -5.02
CA ALA A 360 2.87 4.13 -3.64
C ALA A 360 2.44 5.22 -2.65
N PRO A 361 1.88 4.85 -1.48
CA PRO A 361 1.62 5.80 -0.41
C PRO A 361 2.84 6.61 0.03
N SER A 362 4.04 6.00 0.03
CA SER A 362 5.31 6.68 0.33
C SER A 362 5.62 7.84 -0.61
N ASP A 363 5.05 7.82 -1.82
CA ASP A 363 5.30 8.83 -2.86
C ASP A 363 4.51 10.12 -2.64
N ALA A 364 3.64 10.21 -1.61
CA ALA A 364 2.88 11.42 -1.30
C ALA A 364 3.77 12.67 -1.15
N GLY A 365 4.98 12.50 -0.61
CA GLY A 365 5.95 13.59 -0.47
C GLY A 365 6.48 14.15 -1.79
N LEU A 366 6.42 13.38 -2.89
CA LEU A 366 6.79 13.84 -4.23
C LEU A 366 5.71 14.75 -4.82
N ALA A 367 4.45 14.52 -4.46
CA ALA A 367 3.31 15.28 -4.96
C ALA A 367 3.21 16.68 -4.34
N GLN A 368 3.69 16.87 -3.11
CA GLN A 368 3.52 18.12 -2.34
C GLN A 368 4.00 19.36 -3.11
N GLY A 369 3.06 20.25 -3.42
CA GLY A 369 3.32 21.52 -4.11
C GLY A 369 3.59 21.42 -5.62
N ASN A 370 3.60 20.22 -6.20
CA ASN A 370 3.88 19.98 -7.62
C ASN A 370 2.59 19.80 -8.43
N ASP A 371 2.67 20.13 -9.73
CA ASP A 371 1.74 19.59 -10.74
C ASP A 371 2.24 18.21 -11.17
N LEU A 372 1.35 17.23 -11.10
CA LEU A 372 1.69 15.81 -11.28
C LEU A 372 1.03 15.26 -12.54
N TYR A 373 1.80 14.50 -13.32
CA TYR A 373 1.29 13.82 -14.51
C TYR A 373 1.20 12.31 -14.28
N LEU A 374 0.11 11.68 -14.71
CA LEU A 374 -0.14 10.24 -14.64
C LEU A 374 -0.39 9.70 -16.03
N ILE A 375 0.36 8.69 -16.48
CA ILE A 375 0.08 7.99 -17.74
C ILE A 375 -0.64 6.68 -17.41
N GLY A 376 -1.87 6.54 -17.87
CA GLY A 376 -2.65 5.31 -17.72
C GLY A 376 -4.16 5.57 -17.61
N ALA A 377 -4.94 4.52 -17.90
CA ALA A 377 -6.40 4.58 -17.90
C ALA A 377 -7.08 3.47 -17.11
N GLY A 378 -6.31 2.54 -16.52
CA GLY A 378 -6.86 1.46 -15.70
C GLY A 378 -7.14 1.90 -14.25
N ASN A 379 -7.73 1.00 -13.46
CA ASN A 379 -8.06 1.26 -12.06
C ASN A 379 -6.87 1.77 -11.22
N SER A 380 -5.66 1.22 -11.42
CA SER A 380 -4.48 1.67 -10.67
C SER A 380 -4.15 3.13 -10.95
N ALA A 381 -4.28 3.58 -12.21
CA ALA A 381 -4.05 4.98 -12.58
C ALA A 381 -5.08 5.92 -11.96
N GLY A 382 -6.36 5.52 -11.95
CA GLY A 382 -7.40 6.32 -11.32
C GLY A 382 -7.28 6.40 -9.79
N GLN A 383 -6.92 5.29 -9.13
CA GLN A 383 -6.70 5.26 -7.69
C GLN A 383 -5.49 6.12 -7.28
N ALA A 384 -4.42 6.08 -8.08
CA ALA A 384 -3.28 6.97 -7.92
C ALA A 384 -3.68 8.45 -8.11
N ALA A 385 -4.54 8.76 -9.10
CA ALA A 385 -5.01 10.11 -9.32
C ALA A 385 -5.80 10.67 -8.13
N ILE A 386 -6.75 9.90 -7.59
CA ILE A 386 -7.51 10.29 -6.40
C ILE A 386 -6.58 10.47 -5.20
N PHE A 387 -5.66 9.53 -4.98
CA PHE A 387 -4.69 9.61 -3.89
C PHE A 387 -3.85 10.89 -3.98
N PHE A 388 -3.19 11.12 -5.12
CA PHE A 388 -2.32 12.29 -5.30
C PHE A 388 -3.10 13.60 -5.34
N SER A 389 -4.39 13.61 -5.71
CA SER A 389 -5.20 14.83 -5.68
C SER A 389 -5.31 15.45 -4.28
N ASN A 390 -5.09 14.67 -3.21
CA ASN A 390 -5.08 15.16 -1.83
C ASN A 390 -3.72 15.75 -1.41
N HIS A 391 -2.68 15.63 -2.24
CA HIS A 391 -1.30 16.03 -1.92
C HIS A 391 -0.70 17.00 -2.95
N ALA A 392 -1.08 16.87 -4.22
CA ALA A 392 -0.58 17.66 -5.34
C ALA A 392 -1.32 19.00 -5.49
N ARG A 393 -0.66 19.96 -6.15
CA ARG A 393 -1.30 21.20 -6.61
C ARG A 393 -2.36 20.89 -7.67
N SER A 394 -1.99 20.07 -8.66
CA SER A 394 -2.90 19.53 -9.66
C SER A 394 -2.43 18.15 -10.14
N VAL A 395 -3.36 17.37 -10.69
CA VAL A 395 -3.09 16.05 -11.26
C VAL A 395 -3.64 16.00 -12.68
N THR A 396 -2.82 15.62 -13.67
CA THR A 396 -3.26 15.42 -15.06
C THR A 396 -3.08 13.97 -15.47
N LEU A 397 -4.18 13.27 -15.78
CA LEU A 397 -4.15 11.94 -16.40
C LEU A 397 -4.00 12.07 -17.93
N ILE A 398 -2.91 11.54 -18.46
CA ILE A 398 -2.65 11.39 -19.88
C ILE A 398 -3.12 9.99 -20.31
N VAL A 399 -4.14 9.97 -21.17
CA VAL A 399 -4.85 8.76 -21.58
C VAL A 399 -4.76 8.61 -23.08
N ARG A 400 -4.23 7.47 -23.54
CA ARG A 400 -4.04 7.20 -24.96
C ARG A 400 -5.36 6.88 -25.70
N GLY A 401 -6.33 6.31 -24.98
CA GLY A 401 -7.67 5.98 -25.50
C GLY A 401 -8.61 7.18 -25.53
N GLU A 402 -9.82 6.99 -26.07
CA GLU A 402 -10.82 8.06 -26.21
C GLU A 402 -11.54 8.38 -24.88
N SER A 403 -11.56 7.42 -23.95
CA SER A 403 -12.27 7.52 -22.67
C SER A 403 -11.60 6.67 -21.59
N LEU A 404 -11.84 7.02 -20.32
CA LEU A 404 -11.51 6.17 -19.17
C LEU A 404 -12.41 4.93 -19.08
N SER A 405 -13.63 5.00 -19.62
CA SER A 405 -14.68 3.97 -19.48
C SER A 405 -14.35 2.63 -20.14
N GLU A 406 -13.32 2.56 -20.98
CA GLU A 406 -12.88 1.31 -21.60
C GLU A 406 -12.24 0.34 -20.60
N SER A 407 -11.57 0.85 -19.56
CA SER A 407 -10.79 0.02 -18.63
C SER A 407 -10.87 0.43 -17.16
N MET A 408 -11.34 1.65 -16.87
CA MET A 408 -11.54 2.13 -15.51
C MET A 408 -12.95 1.79 -15.00
N SER A 409 -13.04 1.43 -13.72
CA SER A 409 -14.31 1.18 -13.04
C SER A 409 -15.12 2.48 -12.89
N HIS A 410 -16.44 2.38 -13.04
CA HIS A 410 -17.35 3.53 -13.10
C HIS A 410 -17.25 4.48 -11.89
N TYR A 411 -17.26 3.94 -10.67
CA TYR A 411 -17.16 4.74 -9.44
C TYR A 411 -15.91 5.63 -9.42
N LEU A 412 -14.81 5.15 -10.01
CA LEU A 412 -13.54 5.86 -10.01
C LEU A 412 -13.55 7.00 -11.04
N ILE A 413 -14.24 6.81 -12.16
CA ILE A 413 -14.48 7.86 -13.15
C ILE A 413 -15.32 8.98 -12.51
N GLU A 414 -16.36 8.64 -11.75
CA GLU A 414 -17.17 9.61 -11.02
C GLU A 414 -16.36 10.38 -9.97
N GLN A 415 -15.57 9.68 -9.15
CA GLN A 415 -14.68 10.31 -8.16
C GLN A 415 -13.67 11.26 -8.82
N ILE A 416 -13.10 10.87 -9.97
CA ILE A 416 -12.17 11.72 -10.72
C ILE A 416 -12.89 12.98 -11.22
N GLY A 417 -14.10 12.82 -11.78
CA GLY A 417 -14.91 13.93 -12.28
C GLY A 417 -15.34 14.92 -11.20
N ALA A 418 -15.47 14.46 -9.95
CA ALA A 418 -15.85 15.30 -8.80
C ALA A 418 -14.68 16.15 -8.23
N LYS A 419 -13.42 15.87 -8.61
CA LYS A 419 -12.25 16.57 -8.07
C LYS A 419 -11.80 17.71 -8.98
N ALA A 420 -11.90 18.95 -8.49
CA ALA A 420 -11.59 20.15 -9.25
C ALA A 420 -10.10 20.28 -9.67
N ASN A 421 -9.18 19.62 -8.97
CA ASN A 421 -7.74 19.66 -9.27
C ASN A 421 -7.26 18.45 -10.08
N ILE A 422 -8.17 17.61 -10.60
CA ILE A 422 -7.83 16.54 -11.53
C ILE A 422 -8.28 16.93 -12.94
N ARG A 423 -7.38 16.79 -13.92
CA ARG A 423 -7.65 16.94 -15.34
C ARG A 423 -7.42 15.61 -16.06
N VAL A 424 -8.26 15.32 -17.04
CA VAL A 424 -8.10 14.15 -17.92
C VAL A 424 -7.84 14.64 -19.34
N GLU A 425 -6.75 14.21 -19.94
CA GLU A 425 -6.38 14.47 -21.33
C GLU A 425 -6.44 13.15 -22.09
N THR A 426 -7.56 12.92 -22.79
CA THR A 426 -7.76 11.73 -23.63
C THR A 426 -7.08 11.90 -24.99
N GLN A 427 -6.93 10.78 -25.71
CA GLN A 427 -6.22 10.71 -26.98
C GLN A 427 -4.84 11.38 -26.94
N SER A 428 -4.19 11.37 -25.78
CA SER A 428 -2.95 12.10 -25.53
C SER A 428 -1.83 11.13 -25.18
N GLU A 429 -0.61 11.47 -25.59
CA GLU A 429 0.56 10.62 -25.41
C GLU A 429 1.82 11.44 -25.14
N VAL A 430 2.60 11.03 -24.14
CA VAL A 430 3.94 11.59 -23.93
C VAL A 430 4.86 11.03 -25.01
N VAL A 431 5.58 11.91 -25.70
CA VAL A 431 6.48 11.53 -26.81
C VAL A 431 7.94 11.87 -26.53
N THR A 432 8.22 12.81 -25.65
CA THR A 432 9.60 13.19 -25.28
C THR A 432 9.63 13.78 -23.87
N ALA A 433 10.69 13.46 -23.12
CA ALA A 433 10.99 14.07 -21.83
C ALA A 433 12.28 14.90 -21.90
N TYR A 434 12.35 15.97 -21.11
CA TYR A 434 13.46 16.92 -21.06
C TYR A 434 13.86 17.21 -19.62
N GLY A 435 15.14 17.51 -19.47
CA GLY A 435 15.79 17.82 -18.21
C GLY A 435 17.26 17.44 -18.25
N ASP A 436 18.01 17.89 -17.25
CA ASP A 436 19.41 17.51 -17.05
C ASP A 436 19.47 16.24 -16.19
N ASP A 437 19.69 16.37 -14.88
CA ASP A 437 19.70 15.26 -13.92
C ASP A 437 18.29 14.86 -13.43
N GLN A 438 17.32 15.78 -13.55
CA GLN A 438 15.93 15.63 -13.12
C GLN A 438 14.98 15.98 -14.25
N LEU A 439 13.79 15.40 -14.23
CA LEU A 439 12.73 15.75 -15.18
C LEU A 439 12.29 17.21 -14.97
N ASP A 440 12.30 17.99 -16.06
CA ASP A 440 11.82 19.38 -16.06
C ASP A 440 10.53 19.53 -16.86
N SER A 441 10.41 18.83 -17.98
CA SER A 441 9.26 18.96 -18.87
C SER A 441 9.03 17.75 -19.75
N ILE A 442 7.79 17.62 -20.24
CA ILE A 442 7.38 16.59 -21.19
C ILE A 442 6.68 17.23 -22.39
N ASP A 443 6.89 16.67 -23.58
CA ASP A 443 6.08 16.95 -24.75
C ASP A 443 4.95 15.92 -24.85
N VAL A 444 3.73 16.43 -24.96
CA VAL A 444 2.51 15.63 -25.10
C VAL A 444 1.91 15.91 -26.48
N ILE A 445 1.70 14.85 -27.26
CA ILE A 445 0.96 14.90 -28.52
C ILE A 445 -0.51 14.61 -28.27
N ASP A 446 -1.38 15.47 -28.77
CA ASP A 446 -2.79 15.17 -28.96
C ASP A 446 -2.95 14.38 -30.27
N ARG A 447 -3.33 13.11 -30.18
CA ARG A 447 -3.45 12.19 -31.32
C ARG A 447 -4.64 12.51 -32.22
N LYS A 448 -5.61 13.30 -31.75
CA LYS A 448 -6.74 13.78 -32.56
C LYS A 448 -6.32 14.91 -33.47
N THR A 449 -5.54 15.86 -32.97
CA THR A 449 -5.13 17.06 -33.72
C THR A 449 -3.74 16.94 -34.35
N GLY A 450 -2.92 16.00 -33.87
CA GLY A 450 -1.50 15.87 -34.23
C GLY A 450 -0.62 16.96 -33.60
N MET A 451 -1.17 17.85 -32.76
CA MET A 451 -0.43 18.94 -32.16
C MET A 451 0.38 18.44 -30.96
N THR A 452 1.68 18.73 -30.96
CA THR A 452 2.56 18.48 -29.81
C THR A 452 2.74 19.75 -29.01
N SER A 453 2.70 19.64 -27.68
CA SER A 453 2.85 20.79 -26.81
C SER A 453 3.60 20.43 -25.53
N ARG A 454 4.49 21.33 -25.10
CA ARG A 454 5.32 21.14 -23.92
C ARG A 454 4.55 21.45 -22.64
N ARG A 455 4.86 20.73 -21.56
CA ARG A 455 4.36 20.92 -20.21
C ARG A 455 5.52 20.92 -19.23
N GLU A 456 5.55 21.86 -18.29
CA GLU A 456 6.43 21.74 -17.12
C GLU A 456 5.95 20.53 -16.31
N ALA A 457 6.84 19.58 -16.06
CA ALA A 457 6.50 18.32 -15.43
C ALA A 457 7.71 17.84 -14.64
N LYS A 458 7.67 18.00 -13.32
CA LYS A 458 8.74 17.52 -12.43
C LYS A 458 8.50 16.11 -11.92
N VAL A 459 7.24 15.67 -11.97
CA VAL A 459 6.80 14.38 -11.45
C VAL A 459 5.82 13.75 -12.43
N LEU A 460 6.24 12.61 -12.99
CA LEU A 460 5.49 11.79 -13.93
C LEU A 460 5.40 10.36 -13.39
N PHE A 461 4.18 9.85 -13.25
CA PHE A 461 3.90 8.49 -12.85
C PHE A 461 3.38 7.68 -14.02
N VAL A 462 3.90 6.48 -14.23
CA VAL A 462 3.56 5.60 -15.36
C VAL A 462 2.87 4.33 -14.86
N LEU A 463 1.63 4.12 -15.28
CA LEU A 463 0.76 3.00 -14.88
C LEU A 463 0.11 2.34 -16.11
N ILE A 464 0.96 1.79 -17.00
CA ILE A 464 0.56 1.25 -18.32
C ILE A 464 0.55 -0.29 -18.39
N GLY A 465 0.53 -0.95 -17.23
CA GLY A 465 0.55 -2.40 -17.10
C GLY A 465 1.96 -2.96 -16.88
N ALA A 466 2.07 -4.28 -17.00
CA ALA A 466 3.24 -5.04 -16.57
C ALA A 466 3.57 -6.19 -17.54
N GLU A 467 4.79 -6.72 -17.46
CA GLU A 467 5.34 -7.79 -18.30
C GLU A 467 6.18 -8.78 -17.48
N ALA A 468 6.35 -10.00 -17.97
CA ALA A 468 7.08 -11.05 -17.28
C ALA A 468 8.61 -10.87 -17.45
N ALA A 469 9.34 -10.81 -16.34
CA ALA A 469 10.80 -10.76 -16.32
C ALA A 469 11.39 -12.14 -15.96
N THR A 470 11.31 -13.09 -16.91
CA THR A 470 11.62 -14.51 -16.72
C THR A 470 12.78 -15.00 -17.59
N GLY A 471 13.50 -14.07 -18.25
CA GLY A 471 14.61 -14.41 -19.14
C GLY A 471 15.78 -15.11 -18.44
N TRP A 472 15.90 -14.95 -17.13
CA TRP A 472 16.91 -15.60 -16.29
C TRP A 472 16.58 -17.06 -15.95
N LEU A 473 15.33 -17.51 -16.19
CA LEU A 473 14.94 -18.89 -15.91
C LEU A 473 15.58 -19.86 -16.92
N PRO A 474 16.01 -21.04 -16.44
CA PRO A 474 16.64 -22.06 -17.29
C PRO A 474 15.65 -22.61 -18.34
N PRO A 475 16.13 -23.14 -19.48
CA PRO A 475 15.28 -23.64 -20.57
C PRO A 475 14.32 -24.76 -20.18
N GLU A 476 14.64 -25.53 -19.13
CA GLU A 476 13.80 -26.57 -18.53
C GLU A 476 12.49 -26.03 -17.96
N ILE A 477 12.41 -24.72 -17.69
CA ILE A 477 11.19 -24.02 -17.28
C ILE A 477 10.60 -23.32 -18.51
N SER A 478 9.60 -23.97 -19.09
CA SER A 478 8.89 -23.55 -20.30
C SER A 478 8.15 -22.24 -20.07
N ARG A 479 8.19 -21.39 -21.09
CA ARG A 479 7.54 -20.08 -21.13
C ARG A 479 6.68 -19.97 -22.38
N ASP A 480 5.61 -19.18 -22.30
CA ASP A 480 4.85 -18.80 -23.49
C ASP A 480 5.59 -17.74 -24.33
N SER A 481 5.00 -17.36 -25.47
CA SER A 481 5.56 -16.36 -26.40
C SER A 481 5.74 -14.97 -25.79
N HIS A 482 5.09 -14.68 -24.66
CA HIS A 482 5.18 -13.41 -23.94
C HIS A 482 6.07 -13.52 -22.69
N GLY A 483 6.75 -14.66 -22.49
CA GLY A 483 7.66 -14.89 -21.37
C GLY A 483 6.98 -15.35 -20.09
N PHE A 484 5.67 -15.62 -20.04
CA PHE A 484 5.05 -16.12 -18.81
C PHE A 484 5.30 -17.62 -18.63
N VAL A 485 5.51 -18.06 -17.39
CA VAL A 485 5.84 -19.46 -17.07
C VAL A 485 4.63 -20.36 -17.32
N LEU A 486 4.82 -21.44 -18.07
CA LEU A 486 3.79 -22.45 -18.30
C LEU A 486 3.67 -23.36 -17.06
N THR A 487 2.44 -23.72 -16.70
CA THR A 487 2.16 -24.58 -15.53
C THR A 487 1.10 -25.63 -15.83
N GLY A 488 1.08 -26.73 -15.07
CA GLY A 488 0.08 -27.79 -15.15
C GLY A 488 0.00 -28.38 -16.56
N THR A 489 -1.21 -28.47 -17.12
CA THR A 489 -1.42 -29.03 -18.46
C THR A 489 -0.63 -28.30 -19.55
N ASP A 490 -0.44 -26.98 -19.45
CA ASP A 490 0.36 -26.23 -20.43
C ASP A 490 1.85 -26.56 -20.33
N ALA A 491 2.34 -26.79 -19.10
CA ALA A 491 3.70 -27.28 -18.88
C ALA A 491 3.90 -28.69 -19.48
N MET A 492 2.92 -29.58 -19.32
CA MET A 492 2.93 -30.91 -19.95
C MET A 492 2.98 -30.81 -21.48
N ASN A 493 2.13 -29.95 -22.05
CA ASN A 493 2.04 -29.75 -23.50
C ASN A 493 3.27 -29.06 -24.11
N SER A 494 4.18 -28.52 -23.29
CA SER A 494 5.44 -27.95 -23.78
C SER A 494 6.43 -29.01 -24.31
N GLY A 495 6.22 -30.29 -23.98
CA GLY A 495 7.08 -31.39 -24.41
C GLY A 495 8.35 -31.60 -23.57
N LEU A 496 8.59 -30.77 -22.55
CA LEU A 496 9.72 -30.89 -21.63
C LEU A 496 9.41 -31.67 -20.35
N TRP A 497 8.15 -32.05 -20.14
CA TRP A 497 7.74 -32.80 -18.96
C TRP A 497 8.34 -34.21 -18.96
N SER A 498 9.09 -34.54 -17.90
CA SER A 498 9.99 -35.71 -17.86
C SER A 498 9.53 -36.85 -16.95
N THR A 499 8.34 -36.75 -16.35
CA THR A 499 7.84 -37.75 -15.39
C THR A 499 6.61 -38.47 -15.91
N GLU A 500 6.39 -39.71 -15.47
CA GLU A 500 5.21 -40.51 -15.85
C GLU A 500 3.90 -39.98 -15.24
N ARG A 501 3.98 -39.28 -14.10
CA ARG A 501 2.82 -38.64 -13.48
C ARG A 501 2.45 -37.37 -14.24
N GLU A 502 1.18 -36.98 -14.17
CA GLU A 502 0.80 -35.64 -14.60
C GLU A 502 1.42 -34.58 -13.66
N PRO A 503 1.75 -33.38 -14.19
CA PRO A 503 2.14 -32.25 -13.36
C PRO A 503 1.00 -31.87 -12.43
N PHE A 504 1.34 -31.52 -11.19
CA PHE A 504 0.36 -30.93 -10.28
C PHE A 504 -0.11 -29.57 -10.82
N PRO A 505 -1.31 -29.09 -10.44
CA PRO A 505 -1.69 -27.71 -10.68
C PRO A 505 -0.59 -26.75 -10.20
N LEU A 506 -0.30 -25.73 -11.02
CA LEU A 506 0.75 -24.71 -10.79
C LEU A 506 2.19 -25.24 -10.86
N GLU A 507 2.42 -26.53 -11.11
CA GLU A 507 3.76 -27.08 -11.33
C GLU A 507 4.26 -26.72 -12.73
N THR A 508 5.52 -26.32 -12.85
CA THR A 508 6.16 -25.94 -14.12
C THR A 508 6.53 -27.18 -14.94
N SER A 509 7.20 -27.01 -16.07
CA SER A 509 7.76 -28.13 -16.84
C SER A 509 8.94 -28.83 -16.13
N ALA A 510 9.48 -28.22 -15.07
CA ALA A 510 10.47 -28.82 -14.18
C ALA A 510 9.78 -29.38 -12.92
N PRO A 511 9.79 -30.71 -12.69
CA PRO A 511 9.16 -31.34 -11.53
C PRO A 511 9.70 -30.80 -10.20
N GLY A 512 8.82 -30.50 -9.24
CA GLY A 512 9.19 -29.92 -7.95
C GLY A 512 9.35 -28.40 -7.94
N ILE A 513 9.23 -27.75 -9.11
CA ILE A 513 9.21 -26.31 -9.27
C ILE A 513 7.80 -25.87 -9.64
N PHE A 514 7.24 -24.96 -8.86
CA PHE A 514 5.90 -24.39 -9.03
C PHE A 514 5.99 -22.92 -9.41
N ALA A 515 4.98 -22.38 -10.11
CA ALA A 515 4.88 -20.95 -10.41
C ALA A 515 3.49 -20.42 -10.06
N ILE A 516 3.45 -19.29 -9.34
CA ILE A 516 2.22 -18.70 -8.79
C ILE A 516 2.16 -17.18 -8.99
N GLY A 517 0.94 -16.67 -9.05
CA GLY A 517 0.67 -15.25 -9.25
C GLY A 517 1.01 -14.80 -10.67
N ASP A 518 1.26 -13.51 -10.83
CA ASP A 518 1.30 -12.89 -12.16
C ASP A 518 2.45 -13.38 -13.07
N VAL A 519 3.41 -14.16 -12.58
CA VAL A 519 4.50 -14.71 -13.41
C VAL A 519 4.04 -15.83 -14.35
N ARG A 520 2.95 -16.53 -14.02
CA ARG A 520 2.48 -17.67 -14.82
C ARG A 520 1.57 -17.24 -15.97
N SER A 521 1.55 -18.07 -17.01
CA SER A 521 0.66 -17.89 -18.16
C SER A 521 -0.80 -18.14 -17.73
N GLY A 522 -1.73 -17.40 -18.34
CA GLY A 522 -3.16 -17.50 -18.04
C GLY A 522 -3.58 -17.11 -16.61
N SER A 523 -2.70 -16.48 -15.82
CA SER A 523 -3.06 -16.05 -14.46
C SER A 523 -4.09 -14.93 -14.48
N VAL A 524 -5.03 -14.97 -13.53
CA VAL A 524 -5.92 -13.83 -13.27
C VAL A 524 -5.10 -12.75 -12.54
N LYS A 525 -4.81 -11.63 -13.22
CA LYS A 525 -3.97 -10.53 -12.71
C LYS A 525 -4.68 -9.72 -11.60
N ARG A 526 -4.92 -10.37 -10.47
CA ARG A 526 -5.66 -9.85 -9.30
C ARG A 526 -4.99 -10.35 -8.03
N VAL A 527 -4.89 -9.48 -7.03
CA VAL A 527 -4.29 -9.80 -5.73
C VAL A 527 -4.98 -10.99 -5.05
N ALA A 528 -6.32 -11.04 -5.05
CA ALA A 528 -7.06 -12.16 -4.45
C ALA A 528 -6.76 -13.51 -5.12
N ALA A 529 -6.61 -13.53 -6.46
CA ALA A 529 -6.25 -14.74 -7.19
C ALA A 529 -4.81 -15.19 -6.85
N SER A 530 -3.88 -14.25 -6.86
CA SER A 530 -2.48 -14.48 -6.45
C SER A 530 -2.36 -15.06 -5.04
N VAL A 531 -3.13 -14.55 -4.08
CA VAL A 531 -3.19 -15.10 -2.71
C VAL A 531 -3.72 -16.53 -2.71
N GLY A 532 -4.81 -16.80 -3.43
CA GLY A 532 -5.37 -18.16 -3.53
C GLY A 532 -4.37 -19.17 -4.08
N GLU A 533 -3.63 -18.80 -5.14
CA GLU A 533 -2.59 -19.65 -5.73
C GLU A 533 -1.45 -19.96 -4.76
N GLY A 534 -1.09 -19.02 -3.88
CA GLY A 534 -0.09 -19.24 -2.84
C GLY A 534 -0.44 -20.39 -1.89
N GLY A 535 -1.71 -20.51 -1.48
CA GLY A 535 -2.16 -21.64 -0.66
C GLY A 535 -2.23 -22.95 -1.45
N VAL A 536 -2.75 -22.90 -2.68
CA VAL A 536 -2.88 -24.09 -3.55
C VAL A 536 -1.51 -24.71 -3.87
N ALA A 537 -0.50 -23.88 -4.17
CA ALA A 537 0.83 -24.39 -4.48
C ALA A 537 1.45 -25.15 -3.31
N ILE A 538 1.29 -24.69 -2.06
CA ILE A 538 1.84 -25.38 -0.90
C ILE A 538 1.20 -26.76 -0.68
N ALA A 539 -0.12 -26.88 -0.88
CA ALA A 539 -0.77 -28.19 -0.84
C ALA A 539 -0.18 -29.16 -1.88
N HIS A 540 0.21 -28.68 -3.05
CA HIS A 540 0.87 -29.49 -4.07
C HIS A 540 2.35 -29.75 -3.78
N VAL A 541 3.06 -28.81 -3.17
CA VAL A 541 4.42 -29.02 -2.63
C VAL A 541 4.40 -30.19 -1.64
N HIS A 542 3.46 -30.24 -0.69
CA HIS A 542 3.35 -31.37 0.24
C HIS A 542 3.15 -32.71 -0.49
N ARG A 543 2.29 -32.75 -1.51
CA ARG A 543 2.08 -33.97 -2.31
C ARG A 543 3.32 -34.39 -3.07
N TYR A 544 4.06 -33.44 -3.61
CA TYR A 544 5.34 -33.69 -4.27
C TYR A 544 6.36 -34.26 -3.27
N LEU A 545 6.52 -33.62 -2.11
CA LEU A 545 7.47 -34.04 -1.06
C LEU A 545 7.13 -35.38 -0.39
N ALA A 546 5.87 -35.81 -0.46
CA ALA A 546 5.43 -37.12 0.03
C ALA A 546 5.67 -38.26 -0.97
N GLY A 547 5.75 -37.93 -2.27
CA GLY A 547 6.03 -38.89 -3.34
C GLY A 547 7.50 -38.95 -3.77
N SER A 548 8.34 -38.05 -3.25
CA SER A 548 9.78 -37.93 -3.52
C SER A 548 10.64 -38.81 -2.64
#